data_AF-A0A0T5Z8R3-F1
#
_entry.id   AF-A0A0T5Z8R3-F1
#
_cell.length_a   1.000
_cell.length_b   1.000
_cell.length_c   1.000
_cell.angle_alpha   90.00
_cell.angle_beta   90.00
_cell.angle_gamma   90.00
#
_symmetry.space_group_name_H-M   'P 1'
#
loop_
_entity.id
_entity.type
_entity.pdbx_description
1 polymer ?
#
loop_
_entity_poly.entity_id
_entity_poly.type
_entity_poly.pdbx_seq_one_letter_code
_entity_poly.pdbx_strand_id
1 'polypeptide(L)'
;MTEFYAQPYSLDHTGFYFDSFEKFEAGMEKLNQKGCEEVEIQFIDGEAHLVRLSEAAHIGQGNVDTWFEELDDLDETEATQIFFLLDLGYSLEDALERYEEVSLFNGQAKDYAYDII
;
A
#
# COMPACT_ATOMS: atom_id res chain seq x y z
N MET A 1 4.43 -7.54 -8.21
CA MET A 1 4.27 -8.45 -7.05
C MET A 1 5.18 -7.98 -5.94
N THR A 2 4.57 -7.48 -4.88
CA THR A 2 5.26 -6.87 -3.73
C THR A 2 5.68 -7.92 -2.70
N GLU A 3 6.83 -7.71 -2.06
CA GLU A 3 7.28 -8.47 -0.90
C GLU A 3 7.22 -7.60 0.36
N PHE A 4 6.62 -8.14 1.41
CA PHE A 4 6.57 -7.56 2.74
C PHE A 4 7.30 -8.42 3.76
N TYR A 5 7.61 -7.82 4.90
CA TYR A 5 8.09 -8.50 6.08
C TYR A 5 7.23 -8.13 7.29
N ALA A 6 6.73 -9.15 7.99
CA ALA A 6 6.01 -9.00 9.24
C ALA A 6 7.02 -9.05 10.39
N GLN A 7 7.36 -7.90 10.96
CA GLN A 7 8.31 -7.77 12.06
C GLN A 7 7.60 -7.78 13.41
N PRO A 8 7.78 -8.80 14.26
CA PRO A 8 7.27 -8.80 15.62
C PRO A 8 7.77 -7.60 16.42
N TYR A 9 6.89 -7.01 17.24
CA TYR A 9 7.34 -6.07 18.27
C TYR A 9 8.09 -6.77 19.42
N SER A 10 7.85 -8.07 19.59
CA SER A 10 8.59 -8.90 20.55
C SER A 10 10.01 -9.17 20.06
N LEU A 11 11.00 -8.96 20.94
CA LEU A 11 12.40 -9.27 20.67
C LEU A 11 12.71 -10.78 20.66
N ASP A 12 11.80 -11.59 21.19
CA ASP A 12 11.98 -13.05 21.34
C ASP A 12 11.46 -13.83 20.12
N HIS A 13 10.77 -13.14 19.20
CA HIS A 13 10.16 -13.74 18.03
C HIS A 13 10.87 -13.30 16.75
N THR A 14 10.95 -14.21 15.78
CA THR A 14 11.46 -13.91 14.44
C THR A 14 10.28 -13.70 13.51
N GLY A 15 10.32 -12.61 12.75
CA GLY A 15 9.35 -12.31 11.71
C GLY A 15 9.44 -13.22 10.50
N PHE A 16 8.68 -12.88 9.47
CA PHE A 16 8.63 -13.65 8.24
C PHE A 16 8.34 -12.76 7.04
N TYR A 17 8.88 -13.15 5.88
CA TYR A 17 8.55 -12.55 4.59
C TYR A 17 7.26 -13.13 4.04
N PHE A 18 6.48 -12.33 3.31
CA PHE A 18 5.26 -12.73 2.62
C PHE A 18 5.02 -11.87 1.38
N ASP A 19 4.33 -12.45 0.40
CA ASP A 19 3.99 -11.83 -0.89
C ASP A 19 2.51 -12.07 -1.26
N SER A 20 1.70 -12.55 -0.30
CA SER A 20 0.27 -12.78 -0.42
C SER A 20 -0.40 -12.73 0.94
N PHE A 21 -1.71 -12.45 0.96
CA PHE A 21 -2.49 -12.42 2.20
C PHE A 21 -2.55 -13.80 2.87
N GLU A 22 -2.66 -14.90 2.11
CA GLU A 22 -2.69 -16.25 2.68
C GLU A 22 -1.37 -16.62 3.36
N LYS A 23 -0.23 -16.17 2.81
CA LYS A 23 1.08 -16.35 3.46
C LYS A 23 1.19 -15.51 4.73
N PHE A 24 0.61 -14.31 4.73
CA PHE A 24 0.51 -13.47 5.92
C PHE A 24 -0.28 -14.17 7.03
N GLU A 25 -1.48 -14.66 6.75
CA GLU A 25 -2.32 -15.37 7.71
C GLU A 25 -1.62 -16.62 8.27
N ALA A 26 -1.02 -17.43 7.41
CA ALA A 26 -0.30 -18.64 7.82
C ALA A 26 0.95 -18.33 8.66
N GLY A 27 1.60 -17.18 8.43
CA GLY A 27 2.72 -16.70 9.24
C GLY A 27 2.26 -16.21 10.61
N MET A 28 1.17 -15.42 10.65
CA MET A 28 0.56 -14.94 11.89
C MET A 28 0.04 -16.08 12.76
N GLU A 29 -0.57 -17.12 12.19
CA GLU A 29 -1.00 -18.30 12.95
C GLU A 29 0.18 -18.93 13.72
N LYS A 30 1.34 -19.06 13.08
CA LYS A 30 2.55 -19.63 13.70
C LYS A 30 3.13 -18.72 14.80
N LEU A 31 3.04 -17.40 14.65
CA LEU A 31 3.45 -16.45 15.69
C LEU A 31 2.48 -16.49 16.87
N ASN A 32 1.18 -16.51 16.61
CA ASN A 32 0.13 -16.59 17.64
C ASN A 32 0.28 -17.87 18.48
N GLN A 33 0.59 -19.02 17.87
CA GLN A 33 0.86 -20.27 18.59
C GLN A 33 2.06 -20.19 19.54
N LYS A 34 2.96 -19.22 19.33
CA LYS A 34 4.12 -18.94 20.19
C LYS A 34 3.87 -17.80 21.18
N GLY A 35 2.69 -17.18 21.15
CA GLY A 35 2.31 -16.06 22.02
C GLY A 35 2.71 -14.68 21.49
N CYS A 36 2.98 -14.54 20.19
CA CYS A 36 3.24 -13.25 19.55
C CYS A 36 2.04 -12.83 18.68
N GLU A 37 1.33 -11.79 19.09
CA GLU A 37 0.07 -11.36 18.46
C GLU A 37 0.21 -10.15 17.54
N GLU A 38 1.25 -9.32 17.74
CA GLU A 38 1.42 -8.03 17.06
C GLU A 38 2.69 -7.97 16.24
N VAL A 39 2.55 -7.50 15.00
CA VAL A 39 3.65 -7.24 14.06
C VAL A 39 3.52 -5.85 13.43
N GLU A 40 4.66 -5.26 13.08
CA GLU A 40 4.76 -4.17 12.12
C GLU A 40 4.86 -4.77 10.70
N ILE A 41 4.12 -4.20 9.74
CA ILE A 41 4.22 -4.57 8.33
C ILE A 41 5.22 -3.64 7.65
N GLN A 42 6.24 -4.21 7.04
CA GLN A 42 7.32 -3.48 6.38
C GLN A 42 7.36 -3.84 4.90
N PHE A 43 7.27 -2.84 4.03
CA PHE A 43 7.49 -3.01 2.59
C PHE A 43 8.97 -3.27 2.32
N ILE A 44 9.29 -4.34 1.59
CA ILE A 44 10.67 -4.77 1.30
C ILE A 44 11.04 -4.52 -0.15
N ASP A 45 10.20 -4.95 -1.08
CA ASP A 45 10.47 -4.85 -2.51
C ASP A 45 9.15 -4.82 -3.30
N GLY A 46 9.17 -4.20 -4.48
CA GLY A 46 8.01 -4.11 -5.37
C GLY A 46 8.25 -3.19 -6.55
N GLU A 47 7.20 -2.93 -7.32
CA GLU A 47 7.30 -2.09 -8.52
C GLU A 47 7.52 -0.61 -8.16
N ALA A 48 8.28 0.09 -8.99
CA ALA A 48 8.78 1.43 -8.67
C ALA A 48 7.66 2.45 -8.40
N HIS A 49 6.52 2.34 -9.08
CA HIS A 49 5.37 3.23 -8.89
C HIS A 49 4.61 2.94 -7.59
N LEU A 50 4.70 1.72 -7.05
CA LEU A 50 4.04 1.33 -5.81
C LEU A 50 4.82 1.69 -4.55
N VAL A 51 6.14 1.92 -4.65
CA VAL A 51 6.99 2.28 -3.50
C VAL A 51 6.45 3.50 -2.76
N ARG A 52 6.14 4.58 -3.48
CA ARG A 52 5.58 5.82 -2.90
C ARG A 52 4.20 5.61 -2.30
N LEU A 53 3.40 4.76 -2.94
CA LEU A 53 2.07 4.41 -2.46
C LEU A 53 2.14 3.61 -1.15
N SER A 54 3.08 2.67 -1.02
CA SER A 54 3.27 1.89 0.21
C SER A 54 3.57 2.75 1.44
N GLU A 55 4.32 3.84 1.25
CA GLU A 55 4.64 4.78 2.32
C GLU A 55 3.40 5.61 2.74
N ALA A 56 2.55 5.98 1.78
CA ALA A 56 1.38 6.83 2.01
C ALA A 56 0.13 6.06 2.45
N ALA A 57 -0.05 4.81 2.01
CA ALA A 57 -1.24 4.01 2.27
C ALA A 57 -1.35 3.54 3.73
N HIS A 58 -0.26 3.65 4.51
CA HIS A 58 -0.21 3.26 5.92
C HIS A 58 -0.73 1.83 6.17
N ILE A 59 -0.27 0.89 5.33
CA ILE A 59 -0.61 -0.54 5.47
C ILE A 59 -0.01 -1.10 6.76
N GLY A 60 -0.84 -1.79 7.53
CA GLY A 60 -0.50 -2.46 8.77
C GLY A 60 -1.22 -3.79 8.91
N GLN A 61 -1.03 -4.46 10.05
CA GLN A 61 -1.57 -5.80 10.30
C GLN A 61 -3.09 -5.90 10.11
N GLY A 62 -3.83 -4.82 10.33
CA GLY A 62 -5.30 -4.81 10.25
C GLY A 62 -5.89 -4.53 8.87
N ASN A 63 -5.08 -4.16 7.88
CA ASN A 63 -5.54 -3.80 6.52
C ASN A 63 -4.56 -4.24 5.41
N VAL A 64 -3.69 -5.21 5.70
CA VAL A 64 -2.70 -5.71 4.73
C VAL A 64 -3.34 -6.51 3.59
N ASP A 65 -4.52 -7.06 3.80
CA ASP A 65 -5.40 -7.61 2.76
C ASP A 65 -5.69 -6.59 1.67
N THR A 66 -6.02 -5.34 2.04
CA THR A 66 -6.31 -4.27 1.08
C THR A 66 -5.16 -4.03 0.11
N TRP A 67 -3.90 -4.22 0.53
CA TRP A 67 -2.77 -4.11 -0.40
C TRP A 67 -2.88 -5.13 -1.53
N PHE A 68 -3.10 -6.41 -1.20
CA PHE A 68 -3.13 -7.47 -2.19
C PHE A 68 -4.41 -7.51 -3.01
N GLU A 69 -5.51 -6.99 -2.46
CA GLU A 69 -6.81 -6.97 -3.16
C GLU A 69 -6.95 -5.76 -4.10
N GLU A 70 -6.44 -4.59 -3.72
CA GLU A 70 -6.75 -3.33 -4.40
C GLU A 70 -5.52 -2.54 -4.86
N LEU A 71 -4.34 -2.75 -4.27
CA LEU A 71 -3.18 -1.88 -4.52
C LEU A 71 -2.04 -2.52 -5.35
N ASP A 72 -1.81 -3.84 -5.22
CA ASP A 72 -0.62 -4.49 -5.80
C ASP A 72 -0.63 -4.54 -7.34
N ASP A 73 -1.81 -4.41 -7.95
CA ASP A 73 -2.03 -4.51 -9.40
C ASP A 73 -2.30 -3.15 -10.08
N LEU A 74 -2.26 -2.05 -9.33
CA LEU A 74 -2.50 -0.70 -9.88
C LEU A 74 -1.43 -0.31 -10.89
N ASP A 75 -1.83 0.38 -11.95
CA ASP A 75 -0.89 1.01 -12.86
C ASP A 75 -0.29 2.31 -12.29
N GLU A 76 0.69 2.89 -12.99
CA GLU A 76 1.38 4.11 -12.55
C GLU A 76 0.42 5.32 -12.40
N THR A 77 -0.59 5.42 -13.25
CA THR A 77 -1.58 6.51 -13.21
C THR A 77 -2.48 6.36 -11.99
N GLU A 78 -3.04 5.17 -11.80
CA GLU A 78 -3.94 4.84 -10.70
C GLU A 78 -3.25 5.01 -9.34
N ALA A 79 -2.03 4.46 -9.22
CA ALA A 79 -1.20 4.63 -8.02
C ALA A 79 -0.89 6.12 -7.73
N THR A 80 -0.64 6.92 -8.77
CA THR A 80 -0.40 8.36 -8.62
C THR A 80 -1.66 9.12 -8.17
N GLN A 81 -2.84 8.77 -8.69
CA GLN A 81 -4.11 9.37 -8.30
C GLN A 81 -4.45 9.08 -6.83
N ILE A 82 -4.28 7.82 -6.40
CA ILE A 82 -4.50 7.40 -5.01
C ILE A 82 -3.50 8.11 -4.09
N PHE A 83 -2.20 8.09 -4.44
CA PHE A 83 -1.16 8.79 -3.68
C PHE A 83 -1.50 10.28 -3.49
N PHE A 84 -1.99 10.95 -4.54
CA PHE A 84 -2.38 12.36 -4.46
C PHE A 84 -3.50 12.60 -3.43
N LEU A 85 -4.52 11.73 -3.38
CA LEU A 85 -5.59 11.84 -2.39
C LEU A 85 -5.08 11.59 -0.96
N LEU A 86 -4.21 10.59 -0.79
CA LEU A 86 -3.58 10.31 0.51
C LEU A 86 -2.72 11.49 0.99
N ASP A 87 -1.96 12.14 0.09
CA ASP A 87 -1.15 13.32 0.41
C ASP A 87 -2.02 14.54 0.81
N LEU A 88 -3.25 14.63 0.27
CA LEU A 88 -4.26 15.61 0.70
C LEU A 88 -4.91 15.27 2.05
N GLY A 89 -4.63 14.11 2.62
CA GLY A 89 -5.14 13.65 3.92
C GLY A 89 -6.48 12.91 3.85
N TYR A 90 -6.88 12.41 2.67
CA TYR A 90 -7.99 11.47 2.57
C TYR A 90 -7.61 10.12 3.20
N SER A 91 -8.61 9.38 3.69
CA SER A 91 -8.39 8.00 4.12
C SER A 91 -8.10 7.11 2.91
N LEU A 92 -7.49 5.93 3.14
CA LEU A 92 -7.29 4.95 2.06
C LEU A 92 -8.61 4.50 1.43
N GLU A 93 -9.66 4.33 2.23
CA GLU A 93 -11.02 4.02 1.78
C GLU A 93 -11.55 5.12 0.85
N ASP A 94 -11.51 6.39 1.28
CA ASP A 94 -11.93 7.52 0.44
C ASP A 94 -11.10 7.64 -0.85
N ALA A 95 -9.80 7.33 -0.77
CA ALA A 95 -8.90 7.41 -1.92
C ALA A 95 -9.23 6.35 -2.97
N LEU A 96 -9.47 5.10 -2.54
CA LEU A 96 -9.88 3.99 -3.40
C LEU A 96 -11.23 4.25 -4.08
N GLU A 97 -12.18 4.90 -3.40
CA GLU A 97 -13.48 5.21 -4.01
C GLU A 97 -13.43 6.35 -5.04
N ARG A 98 -12.40 7.21 -4.98
CA ARG A 98 -12.42 8.52 -5.66
C ARG A 98 -11.23 8.78 -6.58
N TYR A 99 -10.25 7.89 -6.67
CA TYR A 99 -9.05 8.15 -7.46
C TYR A 99 -9.35 8.41 -8.94
N GLU A 100 -10.40 7.78 -9.50
CA GLU A 100 -10.87 8.04 -10.87
C GLU A 100 -11.39 9.48 -11.07
N GLU A 101 -11.78 10.19 -10.00
CA GLU A 101 -12.17 11.61 -10.06
C GLU A 101 -10.95 12.53 -10.23
N VAL A 102 -9.73 12.05 -9.96
CA VAL A 102 -8.51 12.82 -10.03
C VAL A 102 -8.03 12.90 -11.49
N SER A 103 -8.03 14.09 -12.06
CA SER A 103 -7.47 14.30 -13.40
C SER A 103 -5.97 14.60 -13.33
N LEU A 104 -5.16 13.73 -13.91
CA LEU A 104 -3.72 13.95 -14.06
C LEU A 104 -3.40 14.55 -15.44
N PHE A 105 -2.56 15.59 -15.46
CA PHE A 105 -2.03 16.19 -16.69
C PHE A 105 -0.50 16.16 -16.67
N ASN A 106 0.10 15.64 -17.74
CA ASN A 106 1.55 15.57 -17.91
C ASN A 106 2.03 16.70 -18.82
N GLY A 107 2.62 17.75 -18.25
CA GLY A 107 3.14 18.89 -19.03
C GLY A 107 3.28 20.16 -18.20
N GLN A 108 3.41 21.31 -18.87
CA GLN A 108 3.41 22.61 -18.17
C GLN A 108 1.97 23.09 -17.95
N ALA A 109 1.74 23.85 -16.88
CA ALA A 109 0.42 24.44 -16.60
C ALA A 109 -0.14 25.28 -17.77
N LYS A 110 0.72 25.91 -18.57
CA LYS A 110 0.30 26.63 -19.78
C LYS A 110 -0.30 25.70 -20.84
N ASP A 111 0.20 24.47 -20.94
CA ASP A 111 -0.21 23.52 -21.98
C ASP A 111 -1.63 23.04 -21.65
N TYR A 112 -1.88 22.71 -20.39
CA TYR A 112 -3.23 22.40 -19.88
C TYR A 112 -4.23 23.54 -20.13
N ALA A 113 -3.81 24.79 -19.92
CA ALA A 113 -4.68 25.95 -20.15
C ALA A 113 -5.12 26.08 -21.61
N TYR A 114 -4.34 25.62 -22.59
CA TYR A 114 -4.73 25.62 -24.00
C TYR A 114 -5.69 24.47 -24.37
N ASP A 115 -5.71 23.38 -23.60
CA ASP A 115 -6.60 22.24 -23.85
C ASP A 115 -8.06 22.49 -23.40
N ILE A 116 -8.31 23.54 -22.60
CA ILE A 116 -9.63 23.89 -22.05
C ILE A 116 -10.38 24.95 -22.90
N ILE A 117 -9.73 25.54 -23.91
CA ILE A 117 -10.25 26.66 -24.74
C ILE A 117 -10.66 26.15 -26.12
#